data_AF-A0A2G0WHB5-F1
#
_entry.id   AF-A0A2G0WHB5-F1
#
_cell.length_a   1.000
_cell.length_b   1.000
_cell.length_c   1.000
_cell.angle_alpha   90.00
_cell.angle_beta   90.00
_cell.angle_gamma   90.00
#
_symmetry.space_group_name_H-M   'P 1'
#
loop_
_entity.id
_entity.type
_entity.pdbx_description
1 polymer ?
#
loop_
_entity_poly.entity_id
_entity_poly.type
_entity_poly.pdbx_seq_one_letter_code
_entity_poly.pdbx_strand_id
1 'polypeptide(L)'
;MKGLGVLALIVGACWLIFALSMDVSVLTGAGGRVNNMGLMADRQIHTIVGSVIALAGLLMLLLSGKNQPTTSLAEKDTRPCPMCAESIKAAAVKCKHCAADVEPVEALKLKNGWVASVACRDVEDQRRSTAAISAAGLPVVSMTGLVVGAGPFETKEEAKNALVTMREGPKLFSEIVYMDR
;
A
#
# COMPACT_ATOMS: atom_id res chain seq x y z
N MET A 1 5.82 -4.40 -9.08
CA MET A 1 5.10 -5.10 -10.17
C MET A 1 4.61 -4.17 -11.27
N LYS A 2 4.22 -2.92 -10.97
CA LYS A 2 3.74 -1.95 -11.99
C LYS A 2 4.69 -1.73 -13.17
N GLY A 3 5.98 -1.51 -12.94
CA GLY A 3 6.96 -1.30 -14.02
C GLY A 3 7.08 -2.49 -14.98
N LEU A 4 7.08 -3.71 -14.44
CA LEU A 4 7.12 -4.94 -15.25
C LEU A 4 5.80 -5.16 -16.02
N GLY A 5 4.66 -4.81 -15.40
CA GLY A 5 3.35 -4.83 -16.06
C GLY A 5 3.26 -3.83 -17.22
N VAL A 6 3.75 -2.59 -17.05
CA VAL A 6 3.81 -1.59 -18.14
C VAL A 6 4.71 -2.09 -19.28
N LEU A 7 5.90 -2.62 -18.97
CA LEU A 7 6.81 -3.15 -19.98
C LEU A 7 6.16 -4.29 -20.79
N ALA A 8 5.54 -5.26 -20.11
CA ALA A 8 4.85 -6.37 -20.76
C ALA A 8 3.67 -5.89 -21.64
N LEU A 9 2.91 -4.90 -21.17
CA LEU A 9 1.82 -4.30 -21.94
C LEU A 9 2.32 -3.66 -23.23
N ILE A 10 3.41 -2.88 -23.16
CA ILE A 10 4.02 -2.22 -24.34
C ILE A 10 4.53 -3.27 -25.33
N VAL A 11 5.27 -4.27 -24.86
CA VAL A 11 5.81 -5.35 -25.70
C VAL A 11 4.67 -6.12 -26.38
N GLY A 12 3.62 -6.49 -25.65
CA GLY A 12 2.44 -7.17 -26.20
C GLY A 12 1.71 -6.32 -27.24
N ALA A 13 1.54 -5.02 -26.99
CA ALA A 13 0.91 -4.10 -27.92
C ALA A 13 1.73 -3.94 -29.23
N CYS A 14 3.05 -3.77 -29.13
CA CYS A 14 3.93 -3.72 -30.30
C CYS A 14 3.89 -5.03 -31.10
N TRP A 15 3.87 -6.18 -30.43
CA TRP A 15 3.77 -7.49 -31.07
C TRP A 15 2.44 -7.69 -31.81
N LEU A 16 1.33 -7.20 -31.25
CA LEU A 16 0.02 -7.20 -31.90
C LEU A 16 0.02 -6.34 -33.17
N ILE A 17 0.61 -5.14 -33.11
CA ILE A 17 0.74 -4.28 -34.31
C ILE A 17 1.51 -5.02 -35.40
N PHE A 18 2.65 -5.63 -35.06
CA PHE A 18 3.44 -6.45 -35.98
C PHE A 18 2.58 -7.58 -36.60
N ALA A 19 1.89 -8.36 -35.78
CA ALA A 19 1.07 -9.48 -36.23
C ALA A 19 -0.06 -9.01 -37.18
N LEU A 20 -0.73 -7.91 -36.85
CA LEU A 20 -1.82 -7.37 -37.65
C LEU A 20 -1.34 -6.78 -38.99
N SER A 21 -0.08 -6.36 -39.07
CA SER A 21 0.57 -5.87 -40.30
C SER A 21 1.08 -6.98 -41.22
N MET A 22 1.03 -8.26 -40.82
CA MET A 22 1.49 -9.36 -41.67
C MET A 22 0.58 -9.57 -42.88
N ASP A 23 1.18 -9.61 -44.07
CA ASP A 23 0.51 -10.00 -45.31
C ASP A 23 0.30 -11.52 -45.33
N VAL A 24 -0.96 -11.93 -45.48
CA VAL A 24 -1.37 -13.35 -45.49
C VAL A 24 -1.58 -13.88 -46.91
N SER A 25 -1.24 -13.09 -47.93
CA SER A 25 -1.53 -13.41 -49.33
C SER A 25 -0.28 -13.73 -50.13
N VAL A 26 -0.43 -14.60 -51.15
CA VAL A 26 0.62 -14.94 -52.11
C VAL A 26 0.14 -14.69 -53.53
N LEU A 27 1.07 -14.38 -54.43
CA LEU A 27 0.77 -14.21 -55.85
C LEU A 27 0.46 -15.57 -56.49
N THR A 28 -0.54 -15.60 -57.36
CA THR A 28 -0.88 -16.76 -58.18
C THR A 28 -0.32 -16.59 -59.59
N GLY A 29 -0.06 -17.70 -60.29
CA GLY A 29 0.42 -17.68 -61.68
C GLY A 29 -0.53 -16.99 -62.68
N ALA A 30 -1.80 -16.78 -62.29
CA ALA A 30 -2.81 -16.07 -63.08
C ALA A 30 -2.89 -14.56 -62.78
N GLY A 31 -1.95 -14.00 -62.01
CA GLY A 31 -1.87 -12.56 -61.71
C GLY A 31 -2.75 -12.09 -60.54
N GLY A 32 -3.54 -12.97 -59.91
CA GLY A 32 -4.31 -12.67 -58.70
C GLY A 32 -3.54 -12.94 -57.41
N ARG A 33 -4.04 -12.43 -56.27
CA ARG A 33 -3.56 -12.81 -54.93
C ARG A 33 -4.59 -13.68 -54.24
N VAL A 34 -4.13 -14.72 -53.55
CA VAL A 34 -4.98 -15.58 -52.72
C VAL A 34 -4.44 -15.62 -51.30
N ASN A 35 -5.33 -15.74 -50.33
CA ASN A 35 -4.93 -15.88 -48.93
C ASN A 35 -4.36 -17.27 -48.71
N ASN A 36 -3.12 -17.31 -48.23
CA ASN A 36 -2.45 -18.54 -47.87
C ASN A 36 -2.91 -18.96 -46.47
N MET A 37 -3.48 -20.15 -46.34
CA MET A 37 -3.95 -20.67 -45.04
C MET A 37 -2.83 -20.77 -44.01
N GLY A 38 -1.61 -21.10 -44.44
CA GLY A 38 -0.43 -21.17 -43.58
C GLY A 38 0.00 -19.80 -43.07
N LEU A 39 0.08 -18.78 -43.95
CA LEU A 39 0.41 -17.41 -43.52
C LEU A 39 -0.70 -16.82 -42.62
N MET A 40 -1.95 -17.18 -42.87
CA MET A 40 -3.08 -16.79 -42.02
C MET A 40 -2.99 -17.44 -40.64
N ALA A 41 -2.64 -18.73 -40.56
CA ALA A 41 -2.40 -19.44 -39.31
C ALA A 41 -1.20 -18.86 -38.55
N ASP A 42 -0.12 -18.47 -39.25
CA ASP A 42 1.06 -17.85 -38.66
C ASP A 42 0.73 -16.48 -38.04
N ARG A 43 0.00 -15.63 -38.77
CA ARG A 43 -0.55 -14.38 -38.24
C ARG A 43 -1.43 -14.62 -37.00
N GLN A 44 -2.26 -15.66 -37.01
CA GLN A 44 -3.11 -16.01 -35.87
C GLN A 44 -2.28 -16.41 -34.65
N ILE A 45 -1.22 -17.21 -34.81
CA ILE A 45 -0.30 -17.58 -33.72
C ILE A 45 0.35 -16.33 -33.12
N HIS A 46 0.90 -15.45 -33.94
CA HIS A 46 1.50 -14.20 -33.46
C HIS A 46 0.49 -13.30 -32.74
N THR A 47 -0.76 -13.25 -33.23
CA THR A 47 -1.84 -12.49 -32.61
C THR A 47 -2.21 -13.06 -31.23
N ILE A 48 -2.28 -14.39 -31.10
CA ILE A 48 -2.54 -15.07 -29.82
C ILE A 48 -1.42 -14.79 -28.82
N VAL A 49 -0.16 -14.92 -29.24
CA VAL A 49 0.98 -14.65 -28.36
C VAL A 49 0.98 -13.19 -27.89
N GLY A 50 0.83 -12.23 -28.81
CA GLY A 50 0.79 -10.80 -28.46
C GLY A 50 -0.35 -10.44 -27.50
N SER A 51 -1.54 -11.01 -27.72
CA SER A 51 -2.71 -10.76 -26.86
C SER A 51 -2.57 -11.36 -25.47
N VAL A 52 -1.99 -12.56 -25.33
CA VAL A 52 -1.70 -13.15 -24.01
C VAL A 52 -0.69 -12.30 -23.24
N ILE A 53 0.37 -11.82 -23.89
CA ILE A 53 1.39 -10.96 -23.26
C ILE A 53 0.75 -9.63 -22.80
N ALA A 54 -0.03 -8.99 -23.67
CA ALA A 54 -0.71 -7.74 -23.34
C ALA A 54 -1.72 -7.92 -22.19
N LEU A 55 -2.50 -9.01 -22.20
CA LEU A 55 -3.45 -9.31 -21.13
C LEU A 55 -2.74 -9.57 -19.79
N ALA A 56 -1.63 -10.32 -19.80
CA ALA A 56 -0.84 -10.54 -18.60
C ALA A 56 -0.28 -9.22 -18.03
N GLY A 57 0.24 -8.34 -18.90
CA GLY A 57 0.70 -6.99 -18.51
C GLY A 57 -0.43 -6.16 -17.89
N LEU A 58 -1.62 -6.17 -18.51
CA LEU A 58 -2.81 -5.48 -17.99
C LEU A 58 -3.24 -6.03 -16.63
N LEU A 59 -3.33 -7.35 -16.47
CA LEU A 59 -3.68 -7.99 -15.21
C LEU A 59 -2.67 -7.65 -14.11
N MET A 60 -1.37 -7.64 -14.41
CA MET A 60 -0.34 -7.23 -13.46
C MET A 60 -0.51 -5.77 -13.03
N LEU A 61 -1.00 -4.87 -13.89
CA LEU A 61 -1.28 -3.49 -13.52
C LEU A 61 -2.53 -3.36 -12.63
N LEU A 62 -3.61 -4.09 -12.96
CA LEU A 62 -4.86 -4.08 -12.21
C LEU A 62 -4.71 -4.74 -10.83
N LEU A 63 -3.96 -5.84 -10.76
CA LEU A 63 -3.70 -6.60 -9.53
C LEU A 63 -2.51 -6.04 -8.74
N SER A 64 -1.75 -5.09 -9.29
CA SER A 64 -0.76 -4.31 -8.54
C SER A 64 -1.48 -3.32 -7.62
N GLY A 65 -2.18 -3.86 -6.61
CA GLY A 65 -2.68 -3.13 -5.47
C GLY A 65 -1.57 -2.30 -4.85
N LYS A 66 -1.94 -1.15 -4.28
CA LYS A 66 -1.04 -0.29 -3.53
C LYS A 66 -0.53 -1.08 -2.33
N ASN A 67 0.58 -1.79 -2.50
CA ASN A 67 1.51 -2.02 -1.41
C ASN A 67 2.11 -0.64 -1.08
N GLN A 68 1.29 0.21 -0.45
CA GLN A 68 1.88 1.05 0.56
C GLN A 68 2.46 0.05 1.56
N PRO A 69 3.77 0.08 1.85
CA PRO A 69 4.17 -0.39 3.16
C PRO A 69 3.30 0.42 4.11
N THR A 70 2.35 -0.23 4.76
CA THR A 70 1.86 0.21 6.04
C THR A 70 3.08 0.18 6.94
N THR A 71 3.88 1.24 6.87
CA THR A 71 4.84 1.59 7.90
C THR A 71 3.98 1.82 9.12
N SER A 72 3.72 0.72 9.82
CA SER A 72 3.09 0.75 11.13
C SER A 72 3.85 1.79 11.94
N LEU A 73 3.15 2.61 12.72
CA LEU A 73 3.76 3.56 13.64
C LEU A 73 4.84 2.95 14.55
N ALA A 74 4.90 1.62 14.64
CA ALA A 74 5.96 0.87 15.32
C ALA A 74 7.36 0.96 14.66
N GLU A 75 7.49 1.40 13.39
CA GLU A 75 8.80 1.52 12.72
C GLU A 75 9.48 2.88 13.00
N LYS A 76 8.71 3.95 13.24
CA LYS A 76 9.26 5.27 13.63
C LYS A 76 9.79 5.31 15.07
N ASP A 77 9.47 4.30 15.89
CA ASP A 77 10.00 4.12 17.25
C ASP A 77 11.32 3.34 17.26
N THR A 78 12.07 3.28 16.15
CA THR A 78 13.36 2.60 16.10
C THR A 78 14.52 3.55 15.85
N ARG A 79 15.65 3.28 16.50
CA ARG A 79 16.92 4.00 16.33
C ARG A 79 18.07 3.00 16.23
N PRO A 80 19.18 3.34 15.57
CA PRO A 80 20.37 2.50 15.59
C PRO A 80 20.97 2.48 17.00
N CYS A 81 21.41 1.30 17.45
CA CYS A 81 22.16 1.15 18.69
C CYS A 81 23.53 1.84 18.57
N PRO A 82 23.96 2.67 19.54
CA PRO A 82 25.26 3.35 19.47
C PRO A 82 26.47 2.39 19.55
N MET A 83 26.26 1.16 20.03
CA MET A 83 27.34 0.18 20.22
C MET A 83 27.51 -0.78 19.04
N CYS A 84 26.43 -1.18 18.38
CA CYS A 84 26.47 -2.19 17.31
C CYS A 84 25.74 -1.78 16.02
N ALA A 85 25.21 -0.56 15.94
CA ALA A 85 24.46 -0.01 14.80
C ALA A 85 23.16 -0.73 14.41
N GLU A 86 22.83 -1.85 15.05
CA GLU A 86 21.59 -2.57 14.81
C GLU A 86 20.34 -1.78 15.25
N SER A 87 19.22 -2.02 14.57
CA SER A 87 17.95 -1.34 14.88
C SER A 87 17.36 -1.84 16.21
N ILE A 88 17.13 -0.90 17.13
CA ILE A 88 16.52 -1.11 18.45
C ILE A 88 15.36 -0.13 18.65
N LYS A 89 14.44 -0.44 19.57
CA LYS A 89 13.39 0.52 19.95
C LYS A 89 14.02 1.77 20.57
N ALA A 90 13.47 2.95 20.30
CA ALA A 90 13.91 4.21 20.88
C ALA A 90 13.85 4.15 22.42
N ALA A 91 12.79 3.53 22.96
CA ALA A 91 12.61 3.27 24.38
C ALA A 91 13.40 2.07 24.94
N ALA A 92 14.27 1.42 24.15
CA ALA A 92 15.07 0.31 24.66
C ALA A 92 16.08 0.82 25.70
N VAL A 93 16.10 0.17 26.87
CA VAL A 93 17.14 0.35 27.91
C VAL A 93 18.30 -0.62 27.71
N LYS A 94 18.05 -1.73 27.00
CA LYS A 94 19.06 -2.75 26.69
C LYS A 94 18.92 -3.21 25.25
N CYS A 95 20.04 -3.29 24.53
CA CYS A 95 20.05 -3.73 23.14
C CYS A 95 19.81 -5.26 23.06
N LYS A 96 18.86 -5.70 22.22
CA LYS A 96 18.58 -7.13 22.01
C LYS A 96 19.68 -7.87 21.24
N HIS A 97 20.57 -7.14 20.57
CA HIS A 97 21.56 -7.70 19.65
C HIS A 97 22.94 -7.82 20.29
N CYS A 98 23.43 -6.73 20.91
CA CYS A 98 24.74 -6.71 21.57
C CYS A 98 24.68 -6.74 23.09
N ALA A 99 23.47 -6.77 23.69
CA ALA A 99 23.25 -6.75 25.13
C ALA A 99 23.80 -5.51 25.88
N ALA A 100 24.31 -4.49 25.18
CA ALA A 100 24.75 -3.26 25.80
C ALA A 100 23.57 -2.47 26.38
N ASP A 101 23.80 -1.81 27.51
CA ASP A 101 22.88 -0.85 28.08
C ASP A 101 22.89 0.43 27.23
N VAL A 102 21.70 0.94 26.93
CA VAL A 102 21.49 2.07 26.02
C VAL A 102 20.48 3.02 26.63
N GLU A 103 20.74 4.33 26.56
CA GLU A 103 19.84 5.32 27.15
C GLU A 103 18.54 5.41 26.35
N PRO A 104 17.35 5.24 26.96
CA PRO A 104 16.09 5.34 26.25
C PRO A 104 15.87 6.78 25.75
N VAL A 105 15.56 6.91 24.47
CA VAL A 105 15.18 8.18 23.86
C VAL A 105 13.66 8.21 23.80
N GLU A 106 13.03 9.22 24.39
CA GLU A 106 11.60 9.45 24.21
C GLU A 106 11.30 9.66 22.73
N ALA A 107 10.53 8.75 22.15
CA ALA A 107 10.01 8.94 20.80
C ALA A 107 9.22 10.25 20.78
N LEU A 108 9.50 11.10 19.79
CA LEU A 108 8.82 12.38 19.59
C LEU A 108 7.32 12.13 19.43
N LYS A 109 6.58 12.24 20.52
CA LYS A 109 5.12 12.32 20.48
C LYS A 109 4.81 13.66 19.84
N LEU A 110 4.27 13.61 18.62
CA LEU A 110 3.74 14.78 17.94
C LEU A 110 2.82 15.51 18.92
N LYS A 111 3.08 16.81 19.14
CA LYS A 111 2.23 17.62 20.02
C LYS A 111 0.91 17.96 19.31
N ASN A 112 0.99 18.18 17.99
CA ASN A 112 -0.10 18.61 17.12
C ASN A 112 -0.13 17.68 15.90
N GLY A 113 -1.31 17.42 15.35
CA GLY A 113 -1.45 16.56 14.17
C GLY A 113 -2.87 16.03 13.96
N TRP A 114 -3.03 15.19 12.94
CA TRP A 114 -4.32 14.59 12.60
C TRP A 114 -4.69 13.46 13.56
N VAL A 115 -5.94 13.44 14.02
CA VAL A 115 -6.45 12.47 14.99
C VAL A 115 -7.73 11.85 14.44
N ALA A 116 -7.86 10.54 14.58
CA ALA A 116 -9.16 9.87 14.42
C ALA A 116 -9.89 9.92 15.77
N SER A 117 -10.80 10.88 15.95
CA SER A 117 -11.49 11.15 17.22
C SER A 117 -12.81 10.40 17.32
N VAL A 118 -13.22 10.07 18.53
CA VAL A 118 -14.50 9.45 18.92
C VAL A 118 -15.07 10.25 20.07
N ALA A 119 -16.30 10.73 19.89
CA ALA A 119 -17.08 11.32 20.96
C ALA A 119 -17.70 10.20 21.81
N CYS A 120 -17.40 10.19 23.11
CA CYS A 120 -17.92 9.24 24.07
C CYS A 120 -19.10 9.84 24.84
N ARG A 121 -20.06 9.01 25.23
CA ARG A 121 -21.27 9.48 25.94
C ARG A 121 -21.03 9.75 27.42
N ASP A 122 -20.17 8.95 28.04
CA ASP A 122 -19.85 9.00 29.45
C ASP A 122 -18.40 8.53 29.70
N VAL A 123 -17.96 8.57 30.95
CA VAL A 123 -16.59 8.23 31.37
C VAL A 123 -16.29 6.73 31.17
N GLU A 124 -17.29 5.87 31.28
CA GLU A 124 -17.13 4.43 31.08
C GLU A 124 -16.97 4.11 29.58
N ASP A 125 -17.76 4.76 28.72
CA ASP A 125 -17.63 4.72 27.27
C ASP A 125 -16.28 5.27 26.80
N GLN A 126 -15.78 6.31 27.47
CA GLN A 126 -14.44 6.87 27.26
C GLN A 126 -13.35 5.83 27.58
N ARG A 127 -13.43 5.19 28.75
CA ARG A 127 -12.47 4.17 29.17
C ARG A 127 -12.47 2.97 28.22
N ARG A 128 -13.65 2.52 27.78
CA ARG A 128 -13.79 1.43 26.80
C ARG A 128 -13.20 1.80 25.45
N SER A 129 -13.48 2.99 24.95
CA SER A 129 -12.95 3.48 23.68
C SER A 129 -11.42 3.61 23.73
N THR A 130 -10.86 4.14 24.82
CA THR A 130 -9.41 4.17 25.06
C THR A 130 -8.79 2.78 25.05
N ALA A 131 -9.37 1.82 25.78
CA ALA A 131 -8.87 0.45 25.83
C ALA A 131 -8.94 -0.22 24.43
N ALA A 132 -10.01 0.02 23.68
CA ALA A 132 -10.19 -0.50 22.33
C ALA A 132 -9.17 0.06 21.34
N ILE A 133 -8.90 1.37 21.36
CA ILE A 133 -7.89 2.01 20.50
C ILE A 133 -6.50 1.46 20.83
N SER A 134 -6.17 1.33 22.12
CA SER A 134 -4.89 0.76 22.56
C SER A 134 -4.75 -0.71 22.17
N ALA A 135 -5.81 -1.51 22.30
CA ALA A 135 -5.83 -2.92 21.89
C ALA A 135 -5.69 -3.10 20.37
N ALA A 136 -6.15 -2.11 19.58
CA ALA A 136 -5.92 -2.05 18.14
C ALA A 136 -4.48 -1.63 17.76
N GLY A 137 -3.60 -1.39 18.74
CA GLY A 137 -2.20 -1.00 18.52
C GLY A 137 -2.03 0.45 18.06
N LEU A 138 -3.06 1.29 18.23
CA LEU A 138 -3.02 2.70 17.84
C LEU A 138 -2.60 3.59 19.04
N PRO A 139 -1.86 4.68 18.80
CA PRO A 139 -1.51 5.62 19.85
C PRO A 139 -2.76 6.35 20.34
N VAL A 140 -3.02 6.32 21.65
CA VAL A 140 -4.19 6.98 22.24
C VAL A 140 -3.85 8.42 22.60
N VAL A 141 -4.73 9.35 22.21
CA VAL A 141 -4.72 10.73 22.67
C VAL A 141 -6.06 11.09 23.31
N SER A 142 -6.00 11.76 24.46
CA SER A 142 -7.18 12.32 25.14
C SER A 142 -7.37 13.76 24.71
N MET A 143 -8.58 14.10 24.25
CA MET A 143 -8.96 15.47 23.87
C MET A 143 -9.84 16.08 24.98
N THR A 144 -10.19 17.35 24.83
CA THR A 144 -11.03 18.07 25.80
C THR A 144 -12.42 17.43 25.91
N GLY A 145 -12.88 17.19 27.14
CA GLY A 145 -14.18 16.59 27.43
C GLY A 145 -14.19 15.07 27.31
N LEU A 146 -15.30 14.51 26.81
CA LEU A 146 -15.49 13.07 26.62
C LEU A 146 -15.02 12.60 25.24
N VAL A 147 -13.94 13.18 24.70
CA VAL A 147 -13.43 12.84 23.37
C VAL A 147 -12.08 12.13 23.49
N VAL A 148 -11.95 11.00 22.81
CA VAL A 148 -10.70 10.23 22.71
C VAL A 148 -10.34 10.05 21.25
N GLY A 149 -9.07 9.85 20.92
CA GLY A 149 -8.71 9.56 19.54
C GLY A 149 -7.47 8.72 19.38
N ALA A 150 -7.27 8.22 18.16
CA ALA A 150 -6.03 7.64 17.72
C ALA A 150 -5.16 8.73 17.06
N GLY A 151 -3.92 8.90 17.51
CA GLY A 151 -2.95 9.87 16.97
C GLY A 151 -2.15 10.56 18.09
N PRO A 152 -1.64 11.79 17.85
CA PRO A 152 -1.69 12.53 16.59
C PRO A 152 -0.74 12.00 15.51
N PHE A 153 -1.18 12.07 14.26
CA PHE A 153 -0.47 11.63 13.07
C PHE A 153 0.02 12.84 12.26
N GLU A 154 1.14 12.69 11.53
CA GLU A 154 1.69 13.76 10.69
C GLU A 154 0.78 14.06 9.50
N THR A 155 0.22 13.01 8.89
CA THR A 155 -0.56 13.12 7.66
C THR A 155 -2.02 12.78 7.87
N LYS A 156 -2.89 13.37 7.04
CA LYS A 156 -4.33 13.10 7.07
C LYS A 156 -4.63 11.66 6.65
N GLU A 157 -3.79 11.08 5.81
CA GLU A 157 -3.88 9.71 5.31
C GLU A 157 -3.64 8.68 6.42
N GLU A 158 -2.66 8.92 7.29
CA GLU A 158 -2.44 8.09 8.49
C GLU A 158 -3.65 8.09 9.42
N ALA A 159 -4.24 9.28 9.66
CA ALA A 159 -5.46 9.40 10.45
C ALA A 159 -6.67 8.71 9.79
N LYS A 160 -6.79 8.73 8.46
CA LYS A 160 -7.82 7.96 7.72
C LYS A 160 -7.68 6.46 7.95
N ASN A 161 -6.45 5.94 7.89
CA ASN A 161 -6.20 4.52 8.11
C ASN A 161 -6.54 4.11 9.54
N ALA A 162 -6.14 4.92 10.54
CA ALA A 162 -6.52 4.69 11.93
C ALA A 162 -8.04 4.74 12.13
N LEU A 163 -8.73 5.67 11.47
CA LEU A 163 -10.20 5.76 11.48
C LEU A 163 -10.85 4.48 10.94
N VAL A 164 -10.34 3.91 9.84
CA VAL A 164 -10.83 2.63 9.30
C VAL A 164 -10.66 1.52 10.33
N THR A 165 -9.48 1.38 10.93
CA THR A 165 -9.21 0.39 11.98
C THR A 165 -10.16 0.53 13.18
N MET A 166 -10.45 1.75 13.60
CA MET A 166 -11.39 2.03 14.70
C MET A 166 -12.85 1.70 14.35
N ARG A 167 -13.26 1.88 13.09
CA ARG A 167 -14.61 1.56 12.62
C ARG A 167 -14.81 0.07 12.35
N GLU A 168 -13.79 -0.63 11.87
CA GLU A 168 -13.91 -2.05 11.51
C GLU A 168 -13.68 -2.97 12.72
N GLY A 169 -12.72 -2.65 13.59
CA GLY A 169 -12.41 -3.46 14.77
C GLY A 169 -13.43 -3.23 15.90
N PRO A 170 -13.25 -2.18 16.71
CA PRO A 170 -14.14 -1.91 17.85
C PRO A 170 -15.46 -1.23 17.49
N LYS A 171 -15.74 -0.98 16.20
CA LYS A 171 -16.98 -0.33 15.70
C LYS A 171 -17.25 1.02 16.35
N LEU A 172 -16.20 1.80 16.58
CA LEU A 172 -16.32 3.14 17.12
C LEU A 172 -16.74 4.11 16.02
N PHE A 173 -17.70 4.99 16.32
CA PHE A 173 -18.05 6.08 15.42
C PHE A 173 -16.98 7.17 15.55
N SER A 174 -16.05 7.19 14.60
CA SER A 174 -14.92 8.10 14.59
C SER A 174 -14.94 9.08 13.41
N GLU A 175 -14.36 10.26 13.61
CA GLU A 175 -14.16 11.29 12.59
C GLU A 175 -12.71 11.77 12.57
N ILE A 176 -12.31 12.55 11.56
CA ILE A 176 -10.94 13.06 11.42
C ILE A 176 -10.93 14.52 11.84
N VAL A 177 -10.13 14.81 12.85
CA VAL A 177 -9.94 16.17 13.37
C VAL A 177 -8.46 16.49 13.35
N TYR A 178 -8.11 17.74 13.05
CA TYR A 178 -6.76 18.23 13.28
C TYR A 178 -6.67 18.73 14.72
N MET A 179 -5.85 18.08 15.54
CA MET A 179 -5.57 18.51 16.91
C MET A 179 -4.44 19.52 16.87
N ASP A 180 -4.82 20.79 16.98
CA ASP A 180 -3.88 21.88 17.23
C ASP A 180 -3.84 22.10 18.75
N ARG A 181 -2.69 21.86 19.37
CA ARG A 181 -2.49 22.03 20.80
C ARG A 181 -1.67 23.29 21.06
#